data_AF-A0AAV4N8T3-F1
#
_entry.id   AF-A0AAV4N8T3-F1
#
_cell.length_a   1.000
_cell.length_b   1.000
_cell.length_c   1.000
_cell.angle_alpha   90.00
_cell.angle_beta   90.00
_cell.angle_gamma   90.00
#
_symmetry.space_group_name_H-M   'P 1'
#
loop_
_entity.id
_entity.type
_entity.pdbx_description
1 polymer ?
#
loop_
_entity_poly.entity_id
_entity_poly.type
_entity_poly.pdbx_seq_one_letter_code
_entity_poly.pdbx_strand_id
1 'polypeptide(L)'
;MKEIVSDELCDYLPQMVQILRYEAWDDSPTAWFLLERSLTSVRVAHHLYWLLKENINDPIAGGRMKLMLNGLLTIAGEAMRERISTQEELLEDLSDIADTIKSTKNHYG
;
A
#
# COMPACT_ATOMS: atom_id res chain seq x y z
N MET A 1 -15.29 -18.57 -1.89
CA MET A 1 -15.30 -17.26 -1.21
C MET A 1 -16.16 -16.34 -2.07
N LYS A 2 -17.17 -15.67 -1.49
CA LYS A 2 -18.15 -14.86 -2.23
C LYS A 2 -17.44 -13.90 -3.19
N GLU A 3 -17.99 -13.70 -4.39
CA GLU A 3 -17.47 -12.75 -5.38
C GLU A 3 -17.57 -11.31 -4.83
N ILE A 4 -16.57 -10.89 -4.05
CA ILE A 4 -16.47 -9.50 -3.62
C ILE A 4 -16.05 -8.69 -4.85
N VAL A 5 -16.96 -7.84 -5.32
CA VAL A 5 -16.70 -6.90 -6.42
C VAL A 5 -15.52 -6.02 -6.02
N SER A 6 -14.65 -5.69 -6.97
CA SER A 6 -13.41 -4.96 -6.70
C SER A 6 -13.63 -3.66 -5.91
N ASP A 7 -14.77 -3.00 -6.10
CA ASP A 7 -15.08 -1.77 -5.38
C ASP A 7 -15.41 -2.00 -3.90
N GLU A 8 -16.23 -3.01 -3.60
CA GLU A 8 -16.53 -3.42 -2.22
C GLU A 8 -15.26 -3.93 -1.51
N LEU A 9 -14.37 -4.62 -2.24
CA LEU A 9 -13.10 -5.07 -1.66
C LEU A 9 -12.24 -3.90 -1.20
N CYS A 10 -12.19 -2.79 -1.95
CA CYS A 10 -11.38 -1.63 -1.59
C CYS A 10 -11.79 -1.06 -0.23
N ASP A 11 -13.09 -1.07 0.09
CA ASP A 11 -13.62 -0.58 1.37
C ASP A 11 -13.20 -1.48 2.55
N TYR A 12 -12.91 -2.76 2.28
CA TYR A 12 -12.46 -3.74 3.29
C TYR A 12 -10.94 -3.98 3.30
N LEU A 13 -10.18 -3.42 2.37
CA LEU A 13 -8.73 -3.60 2.29
C LEU A 13 -7.99 -3.23 3.60
N PRO A 14 -8.33 -2.13 4.30
CA PRO A 14 -7.67 -1.82 5.56
C PRO A 14 -7.77 -2.96 6.59
N GLN A 15 -8.96 -3.56 6.71
CA GLN A 15 -9.22 -4.68 7.62
C GLN A 15 -8.49 -5.95 7.16
N MET A 16 -8.41 -6.19 5.84
CA MET A 16 -7.64 -7.31 5.30
C MET A 16 -6.14 -7.17 5.60
N VAL A 17 -5.59 -5.95 5.51
CA VAL A 17 -4.19 -5.68 5.88
C VAL A 17 -4.00 -5.89 7.39
N GLN A 18 -4.99 -5.57 8.23
CA GLN A 18 -4.90 -5.93 9.65
C GLN A 18 -4.88 -7.45 9.85
N ILE A 19 -5.68 -8.22 9.11
CA ILE A 19 -5.68 -9.69 9.19
C ILE A 19 -4.29 -10.23 8.84
N LEU A 20 -3.66 -9.73 7.77
CA LEU A 20 -2.29 -10.11 7.40
C LEU A 20 -1.29 -9.94 8.56
N ARG A 21 -1.46 -8.93 9.43
CA ARG A 21 -0.55 -8.71 10.58
C ARG A 21 -0.62 -9.84 11.61
N TYR A 22 -1.77 -10.49 11.75
CA TYR A 22 -2.02 -11.50 12.79
C TYR A 22 -1.93 -12.94 12.29
N GLU A 23 -1.64 -13.16 11.00
CA GLU A 23 -1.46 -14.50 10.47
C GLU A 23 -0.17 -15.16 11.01
N ALA A 24 -0.25 -16.47 11.22
CA ALA A 24 0.87 -17.26 11.75
C ALA A 24 2.01 -17.42 10.73
N TRP A 25 1.68 -17.42 9.43
CA TRP A 25 2.60 -17.70 8.34
C TRP A 25 2.50 -16.61 7.28
N ASP A 26 3.62 -16.36 6.59
CA ASP A 26 3.67 -15.40 5.49
C ASP A 26 3.04 -15.95 4.21
N ASP A 27 3.15 -17.27 4.00
CA ASP A 27 2.41 -18.00 2.98
C ASP A 27 1.02 -18.33 3.51
N SER A 28 0.07 -17.46 3.23
CA SER A 28 -1.28 -17.54 3.78
C SER A 28 -2.37 -17.37 2.72
N PRO A 29 -3.57 -17.93 2.96
CA PRO A 29 -4.70 -17.73 2.05
C PRO A 29 -5.05 -16.25 1.86
N THR A 30 -4.88 -15.42 2.88
CA THR A 30 -5.17 -13.98 2.80
C THR A 30 -4.15 -13.27 1.91
N ALA A 31 -2.86 -13.62 2.03
CA ALA A 31 -1.80 -13.09 1.17
C ALA A 31 -2.09 -13.40 -0.30
N TRP A 32 -2.36 -14.67 -0.62
CA TRP A 32 -2.67 -15.09 -1.98
C TRP A 32 -3.94 -14.43 -2.51
N PHE A 33 -5.02 -14.41 -1.73
CA PHE A 33 -6.26 -13.75 -2.12
C PHE A 33 -6.03 -12.28 -2.51
N LEU A 34 -5.27 -11.52 -1.71
CA LEU A 34 -5.01 -10.11 -2.00
C LEU A 34 -4.14 -9.91 -3.24
N LEU A 35 -3.13 -10.76 -3.46
CA LEU A 35 -2.29 -10.71 -4.66
C LEU A 35 -3.07 -11.07 -5.92
N GLU A 36 -3.86 -12.14 -5.88
CA GLU A 36 -4.73 -12.56 -6.99
C GLU A 36 -5.75 -11.48 -7.33
N ARG A 37 -6.38 -10.85 -6.33
CA ARG A 37 -7.33 -9.77 -6.58
C ARG A 37 -6.66 -8.53 -7.16
N SER A 38 -5.43 -8.24 -6.77
CA SER A 38 -4.63 -7.13 -7.31
C SER A 38 -4.32 -7.29 -8.80
N LEU A 39 -4.11 -8.52 -9.28
CA LEU A 39 -3.92 -8.81 -10.72
C LEU A 39 -5.15 -8.44 -11.57
N THR A 40 -6.34 -8.56 -10.98
CA THR A 40 -7.61 -8.34 -11.70
C THR A 40 -8.16 -6.92 -11.56
N SER A 41 -7.54 -6.08 -10.72
CA SER A 41 -8.02 -4.72 -10.47
C SER A 41 -6.86 -3.79 -10.09
N VAL A 42 -6.58 -2.86 -11.00
CA VAL A 42 -5.60 -1.78 -10.78
C VAL A 42 -5.95 -0.95 -9.55
N ARG A 43 -7.24 -0.74 -9.28
CA ARG A 43 -7.71 -0.01 -8.10
C ARG A 43 -7.36 -0.74 -6.81
N VAL A 44 -7.57 -2.07 -6.77
CA VAL A 44 -7.21 -2.90 -5.61
C VAL A 44 -5.69 -2.90 -5.41
N ALA A 45 -4.92 -3.12 -6.47
CA ALA A 45 -3.46 -3.09 -6.42
C ALA A 45 -2.93 -1.74 -5.89
N HIS A 46 -3.51 -0.64 -6.36
CA HIS A 46 -3.15 0.72 -5.95
C HIS A 46 -3.42 0.96 -4.45
N HIS A 47 -4.63 0.68 -3.97
CA HIS A 47 -4.97 0.87 -2.56
C HIS A 47 -4.15 -0.06 -1.65
N LEU A 48 -3.96 -1.32 -2.06
CA LEU A 48 -3.16 -2.28 -1.31
C LEU A 48 -1.71 -1.82 -1.18
N TYR A 49 -1.11 -1.29 -2.26
CA TYR A 49 0.25 -0.75 -2.21
C TYR A 49 0.42 0.29 -1.10
N TRP A 50 -0.47 1.30 -1.04
CA TRP A 50 -0.35 2.38 -0.06
C TRP A 50 -0.57 1.89 1.37
N LEU A 51 -1.54 1.01 1.59
CA LEU A 51 -1.80 0.41 2.90
C LEU A 51 -0.61 -0.42 3.40
N LEU A 52 0.01 -1.22 2.52
CA LEU A 52 1.20 -1.98 2.86
C LEU A 52 2.39 -1.05 3.15
N LYS A 53 2.60 -0.03 2.30
CA LYS A 53 3.69 0.94 2.44
C LYS A 53 3.63 1.68 3.78
N GLU A 54 2.46 2.09 4.24
CA GLU A 54 2.29 2.77 5.53
C GLU A 54 2.75 1.90 6.72
N ASN A 55 2.66 0.57 6.58
CA ASN A 55 2.94 -0.38 7.66
C ASN A 55 4.33 -1.03 7.59
N ILE A 56 5.20 -0.65 6.64
CA ILE A 56 6.54 -1.28 6.48
C ILE A 56 7.49 -1.08 7.65
N ASN A 57 7.25 -0.05 8.46
CA ASN A 57 8.04 0.28 9.64
C ASN A 57 7.46 -0.30 10.94
N ASP A 58 6.38 -1.10 10.85
CA ASP A 58 5.83 -1.79 12.01
C ASP A 58 6.87 -2.78 12.58
N PRO A 59 7.16 -2.75 13.90
CA PRO A 59 8.21 -3.58 14.50
C PRO A 59 7.98 -5.09 14.40
N ILE A 60 6.72 -5.52 14.24
CA ILE A 60 6.34 -6.94 14.29
C ILE A 60 5.98 -7.41 12.87
N ALA A 61 5.11 -6.68 12.18
CA ALA A 61 4.56 -7.05 10.88
C ALA A 61 5.30 -6.40 9.70
N GLY A 62 6.22 -5.45 9.92
CA GLY A 62 6.87 -4.70 8.85
C GLY A 62 7.63 -5.58 7.85
N GLY A 63 8.24 -6.67 8.32
CA GLY A 63 8.88 -7.67 7.45
C GLY A 63 7.89 -8.31 6.46
N ARG A 64 6.71 -8.71 6.96
CA ARG A 64 5.62 -9.27 6.15
C ARG A 64 5.04 -8.23 5.20
N MET A 65 4.85 -6.99 5.64
CA MET A 65 4.36 -5.90 4.78
C MET A 65 5.31 -5.66 3.60
N LYS A 66 6.63 -5.68 3.84
CA LYS A 66 7.65 -5.58 2.78
C LYS A 66 7.60 -6.77 1.82
N LEU A 67 7.44 -8.00 2.33
CA LEU A 67 7.31 -9.19 1.49
C LEU A 67 6.07 -9.10 0.58
N MET A 68 4.92 -8.73 1.15
CA MET A 68 3.68 -8.51 0.40
C MET A 68 3.83 -7.40 -0.65
N LEU A 69 4.47 -6.29 -0.29
CA LEU A 69 4.73 -5.18 -1.21
C LEU A 69 5.59 -5.61 -2.39
N ASN A 70 6.64 -6.39 -2.13
CA ASN A 70 7.50 -6.94 -3.18
C ASN A 70 6.73 -7.92 -4.08
N GLY A 71 5.89 -8.78 -3.51
CA GLY A 71 5.02 -9.67 -4.28
C GLY A 71 4.08 -8.88 -5.20
N LEU A 72 3.41 -7.87 -4.65
CA LEU A 72 2.52 -6.98 -5.39
C LEU A 72 3.25 -6.27 -6.54
N LEU A 73 4.40 -5.65 -6.26
CA LEU A 73 5.18 -4.96 -7.28
C LEU A 73 5.66 -5.95 -8.35
N THR A 74 6.09 -7.15 -7.97
CA THR A 74 6.50 -8.21 -8.89
C THR A 74 5.42 -8.53 -9.92
N ILE A 75 4.17 -8.62 -9.49
CA ILE A 75 3.05 -9.03 -10.34
C ILE A 75 2.30 -7.86 -11.03
N ALA A 76 2.41 -6.64 -10.52
CA ALA A 76 1.63 -5.48 -10.99
C ALA A 76 2.00 -4.98 -12.40
N GLY A 77 3.15 -5.41 -12.95
CA GLY A 77 3.65 -4.98 -14.25
C GLY A 77 4.21 -3.55 -14.26
N GLU A 78 4.85 -3.17 -15.36
CA GLU A 78 5.59 -1.91 -15.50
C GLU A 78 4.69 -0.67 -15.39
N ALA A 79 3.58 -0.65 -16.13
CA ALA A 79 2.66 0.51 -16.15
C ALA A 79 2.11 0.88 -14.75
N MET A 80 1.86 -0.11 -13.88
CA MET A 80 1.40 0.17 -12.52
C MET A 80 2.53 0.70 -11.64
N ARG A 81 3.75 0.17 -11.80
CA ARG A 81 4.93 0.64 -11.07
C ARG A 81 5.27 2.08 -11.43
N GLU A 82 5.24 2.43 -12.72
CA GLU A 82 5.46 3.81 -13.18
C GLU A 82 4.45 4.77 -12.54
N ARG A 83 3.15 4.40 -12.55
CA ARG A 83 2.10 5.20 -11.90
C ARG A 83 2.33 5.40 -10.41
N ILE A 84 2.81 4.37 -9.71
CA ILE A 84 3.16 4.48 -8.29
C ILE A 84 4.36 5.42 -8.12
N SER A 85 5.43 5.25 -8.92
CA SER A 85 6.64 6.08 -8.87
C SER A 85 6.31 7.56 -9.03
N THR A 86 5.51 7.90 -10.04
CA THR A 86 5.07 9.30 -10.24
C THR A 86 4.29 9.84 -9.04
N GLN A 87 3.48 9.01 -8.37
CA GLN A 87 2.78 9.45 -7.17
C GLN A 87 3.70 9.62 -5.97
N GLU A 88 4.73 8.78 -5.83
CA GLU A 88 5.75 8.95 -4.79
C GLU A 88 6.51 10.26 -4.97
N GLU A 89 6.96 10.56 -6.19
CA GLU A 89 7.65 11.82 -6.54
C GLU A 89 6.78 13.03 -6.20
N LEU A 90 5.50 13.02 -6.62
CA LEU A 90 4.57 14.10 -6.31
C LEU A 90 4.33 14.29 -4.80
N LEU A 91 4.31 13.19 -4.02
CA LEU A 91 4.17 13.28 -2.57
C LEU A 91 5.41 13.85 -1.88
N GLU A 92 6.60 13.53 -2.40
CA GLU A 92 7.87 14.09 -1.94
C GLU A 92 7.90 15.61 -2.18
N ASP A 93 7.60 16.05 -3.42
CA ASP A 93 7.51 17.47 -3.78
C ASP A 93 6.54 18.23 -2.87
N LEU A 94 5.35 17.65 -2.62
CA LEU A 94 4.35 18.25 -1.74
C LEU A 94 4.81 18.32 -0.28
N SER A 95 5.56 17.31 0.20
CA SER A 95 6.13 17.31 1.54
C SER A 95 7.16 18.43 1.70
N ASP A 96 8.05 18.60 0.72
CA ASP A 96 9.08 19.63 0.72
C ASP A 96 8.49 21.04 0.72
N ILE A 97 7.44 21.26 -0.10
CA ILE A 97 6.69 22.51 -0.10
C ILE A 97 6.05 22.75 1.27
N ALA A 98 5.41 21.74 1.86
CA ALA A 98 4.78 21.85 3.17
C ALA A 98 5.79 22.22 4.27
N ASP A 99 6.98 21.64 4.25
CA ASP A 99 8.03 21.92 5.23
C ASP A 99 8.66 23.31 5.05
N THR A 100 8.76 23.79 3.81
CA THR A 100 9.13 25.18 3.51
C THR A 100 8.12 26.17 4.10
N ILE A 101 6.82 25.90 3.94
CA ILE A 101 5.74 26.75 4.50
C ILE A 101 5.77 26.73 6.04
N LYS A 102 5.98 25.57 6.68
CA LYS A 102 6.12 25.49 8.14
C LYS A 102 7.32 26.29 8.64
N SER A 103 8.45 26.20 7.96
CA SER A 103 9.69 26.90 8.35
C SER A 103 9.56 28.41 8.23
N THR A 104 8.90 28.91 7.17
CA THR A 104 8.62 30.34 7.01
C THR A 104 7.66 30.85 8.09
N LYS A 105 6.59 30.10 8.42
CA LYS A 105 5.68 30.46 9.51
C LYS A 105 6.38 30.59 10.86
N ASN A 106 7.30 29.66 11.18
CA ASN A 106 8.06 29.68 12.43
C ASN A 106 9.08 30.83 12.49
N HIS A 107 9.49 31.40 11.35
CA HIS A 107 10.42 32.53 11.29
C HIS A 107 9.75 33.89 11.57
N TYR A 108 8.44 33.99 11.34
CA TYR A 108 7.65 35.22 11.51
C TYR A 108 6.65 35.16 12.69
N GLY A 109 6.66 34.08 13.48
CA GLY A 109 5.82 33.87 14.66
C GLY A 109 6.52 34.17 15.97
#